data_AF-A0A061A7M0-F1
#
_entry.id   AF-A0A061A7M0-F1
#
_cell.length_a   1.000
_cell.length_b   1.000
_cell.length_c   1.000
_cell.angle_alpha   90.00
_cell.angle_beta   90.00
_cell.angle_gamma   90.00
#
_symmetry.space_group_name_H-M   'P 1'
#
loop_
_entity.id
_entity.type
_entity.pdbx_description
1 polymer ?
#
loop_
_entity_poly.entity_id
_entity_poly.type
_entity_poly.pdbx_seq_one_letter_code
_entity_poly.pdbx_strand_id
1 'polypeptide(L)'
;VGKLMRCLRCPVAYHTGEVCVAAGSEMLTPATIICTNHFSPKKGYSHHSHVNVSWCFVCSKGGQLLCCESCPAAFHPDCLNIAMPDGSWFCNDCRAGKKPKYRDIIWVKLGNYRWWPAEIHHPRNIPTNIQHLRHEIGEFPVFFFGSKDYFWTHQGRVFPYMEETGAAGSRRMG
;
A
#
# COMPACT_ATOMS: atom_id res chain seq x y z
N VAL A 1 1.32 2.91 -29.53
CA VAL A 1 0.19 3.13 -28.60
C VAL A 1 -0.05 1.85 -27.83
N GLY A 2 0.19 1.84 -26.51
CA GLY A 2 0.08 0.63 -25.68
C GLY A 2 -1.38 0.21 -25.46
N LYS A 3 -1.64 -1.11 -25.36
CA LYS A 3 -2.96 -1.61 -24.95
C LYS A 3 -3.20 -1.27 -23.48
N LEU A 4 -4.46 -1.03 -23.11
CA LEU A 4 -4.86 -0.66 -21.75
C LEU A 4 -5.76 -1.74 -21.15
N MET A 5 -5.57 -2.03 -19.88
CA MET A 5 -6.50 -2.80 -19.05
C MET A 5 -7.40 -1.83 -18.30
N ARG A 6 -8.72 -2.00 -18.39
CA ARG A 6 -9.71 -1.08 -17.80
C ARG A 6 -10.42 -1.73 -16.62
N CYS A 7 -10.68 -0.94 -15.59
CA CYS A 7 -11.55 -1.37 -14.50
C CYS A 7 -13.00 -1.44 -14.98
N LEU A 8 -13.72 -2.50 -14.61
CA LEU A 8 -15.14 -2.66 -14.93
C LEU A 8 -16.04 -1.75 -14.09
N ARG A 9 -15.58 -1.31 -12.92
CA ARG A 9 -16.39 -0.59 -11.91
C ARG A 9 -16.05 0.88 -11.75
N CYS A 10 -14.99 1.39 -12.39
CA CYS A 10 -14.63 2.81 -12.37
C CYS A 10 -13.74 3.19 -13.56
N PRO A 11 -13.45 4.49 -13.79
CA PRO A 11 -12.64 4.95 -14.93
C PRO A 11 -11.14 4.58 -14.91
N VAL A 12 -10.66 3.92 -13.85
CA VAL A 12 -9.24 3.56 -13.72
C VAL A 12 -8.81 2.63 -14.86
N ALA A 13 -7.66 2.92 -15.45
CA ALA A 13 -7.00 2.06 -16.43
C ALA A 13 -5.50 1.98 -16.17
N TYR A 14 -4.90 0.86 -16.52
CA TYR A 14 -3.45 0.63 -16.46
C TYR A 14 -2.94 0.21 -17.83
N HIS A 15 -1.66 0.45 -18.10
CA HIS A 15 -1.00 -0.20 -19.23
C HIS A 15 -1.06 -1.73 -19.07
N THR A 16 -1.25 -2.45 -20.17
CA THR A 16 -1.12 -3.91 -20.18
C THR A 16 0.28 -4.32 -19.73
N GLY A 17 0.36 -5.24 -18.78
CA GLY A 17 1.61 -5.74 -18.19
C GLY A 17 1.63 -5.62 -16.67
N GLU A 18 2.40 -6.49 -16.00
CA GLU A 18 2.41 -6.62 -14.53
C GLU A 18 3.03 -5.40 -13.81
N VAL A 19 3.83 -4.59 -14.52
CA VAL A 19 4.60 -3.47 -13.94
C VAL A 19 3.74 -2.24 -13.62
N CYS A 20 2.58 -2.09 -14.26
CA CYS A 20 1.75 -0.89 -14.12
C CYS A 20 0.52 -1.11 -13.24
N VAL A 21 0.08 -2.35 -13.04
CA VAL A 21 -1.16 -2.66 -12.32
C VAL A 21 -0.94 -2.58 -10.82
N ALA A 22 -1.86 -1.94 -10.11
CA ALA A 22 -1.87 -1.96 -8.65
C ALA A 22 -2.05 -3.38 -8.12
N ALA A 23 -1.18 -3.82 -7.21
CA ALA A 23 -1.28 -5.11 -6.55
C ALA A 23 -2.62 -5.24 -5.83
N GLY A 24 -3.25 -6.41 -5.98
CA GLY A 24 -4.60 -6.68 -5.46
C GLY A 24 -5.73 -6.29 -6.41
N SER A 25 -5.41 -5.80 -7.63
CA SER A 25 -6.41 -5.73 -8.70
C SER A 25 -6.77 -7.14 -9.16
N GLU A 26 -8.06 -7.43 -9.31
CA GLU A 26 -8.54 -8.72 -9.77
C GLU A 26 -8.61 -8.73 -11.30
N MET A 27 -7.87 -9.65 -11.93
CA MET A 27 -7.87 -9.80 -13.40
C MET A 27 -9.01 -10.72 -13.83
N LEU A 28 -9.97 -10.18 -14.59
CA LEU A 28 -11.10 -10.94 -15.14
C LEU A 28 -10.76 -11.47 -16.54
N THR A 29 -10.14 -10.63 -17.36
CA THR A 29 -9.68 -10.96 -18.71
C THR A 29 -8.34 -10.24 -18.98
N PRO A 30 -7.64 -10.53 -20.09
CA PRO A 30 -6.40 -9.81 -20.44
C PRO A 30 -6.56 -8.29 -20.66
N ALA A 31 -7.80 -7.78 -20.76
CA ALA A 31 -8.09 -6.35 -20.98
C ALA A 31 -8.99 -5.72 -19.90
N THR A 32 -9.52 -6.52 -18.97
CA THR A 32 -10.51 -6.08 -17.97
C THR A 32 -10.11 -6.54 -16.57
N ILE A 33 -10.19 -5.61 -15.62
CA ILE A 33 -9.88 -5.84 -14.20
C ILE A 33 -10.99 -5.29 -13.29
N ILE A 34 -10.92 -5.59 -12.00
CA ILE A 34 -11.50 -4.76 -10.94
C ILE A 34 -10.33 -4.19 -10.14
N CYS A 35 -10.17 -2.86 -10.15
CA CYS A 35 -9.04 -2.21 -9.49
C CYS A 35 -9.20 -2.11 -7.97
N THR A 36 -8.10 -1.80 -7.29
CA THR A 36 -8.02 -1.73 -5.82
C THR A 36 -8.84 -0.61 -5.18
N ASN A 37 -9.35 0.35 -5.96
CA ASN A 37 -10.28 1.38 -5.44
C ASN A 37 -11.63 0.78 -5.01
N HIS A 38 -11.88 -0.50 -5.29
CA HIS A 38 -13.07 -1.23 -4.86
C HIS A 38 -12.84 -2.14 -3.65
N PHE A 39 -11.70 -2.00 -2.96
CA PHE A 39 -11.50 -2.65 -1.67
C PHE A 39 -12.58 -2.23 -0.68
N SER A 40 -13.21 -3.21 -0.04
CA SER A 40 -14.23 -2.99 0.98
C SER A 40 -13.79 -3.65 2.28
N PRO A 41 -13.42 -2.88 3.32
CA PRO A 41 -12.97 -3.44 4.58
C PRO A 41 -14.11 -4.21 5.26
N LYS A 42 -13.80 -5.41 5.75
CA LYS A 42 -14.79 -6.24 6.46
C LYS A 42 -14.81 -5.91 7.94
N LYS A 43 -16.01 -5.70 8.48
CA LYS A 43 -16.21 -5.56 9.93
C LYS A 43 -15.73 -6.84 10.64
N GLY A 44 -14.99 -6.68 11.74
CA GLY A 44 -14.43 -7.79 12.52
C GLY A 44 -13.08 -8.33 12.01
N TYR A 45 -12.62 -7.93 10.81
CA TYR A 45 -11.30 -8.30 10.30
C TYR A 45 -10.32 -7.19 10.64
N SER A 46 -9.62 -7.33 11.77
CA SER A 46 -8.68 -6.31 12.27
C SER A 46 -7.65 -5.89 11.20
N HIS A 47 -7.15 -6.85 10.41
CA HIS A 47 -6.19 -6.61 9.33
C HIS A 47 -6.75 -5.84 8.11
N HIS A 48 -8.04 -5.51 8.08
CA HIS A 48 -8.63 -4.62 7.06
C HIS A 48 -8.71 -3.17 7.53
N SER A 49 -8.42 -2.89 8.81
CA SER A 49 -8.40 -1.52 9.30
C SER A 49 -7.18 -0.78 8.75
N HIS A 50 -7.42 0.45 8.30
CA HIS A 50 -6.36 1.38 7.94
C HIS A 50 -5.59 1.82 9.20
N VAL A 51 -4.30 2.04 9.03
CA VAL A 51 -3.39 2.48 10.11
C VAL A 51 -2.55 3.62 9.58
N ASN A 52 -2.17 4.55 10.46
CA ASN A 52 -1.15 5.56 10.15
C ASN A 52 0.10 5.33 11.01
N VAL A 53 1.24 5.76 10.49
CA VAL A 53 2.45 5.89 11.29
C VAL A 53 2.31 7.03 12.30
N SER A 54 3.07 6.96 13.38
CA SER A 54 3.13 7.99 14.41
C SER A 54 4.28 8.98 14.24
N TRP A 55 4.86 9.06 13.04
CA TRP A 55 5.96 9.96 12.70
C TRP A 55 5.77 10.60 11.33
N CYS A 56 6.33 11.78 11.14
CA CYS A 56 6.34 12.48 9.86
C CYS A 56 7.29 11.79 8.87
N PHE A 57 6.83 11.52 7.65
CA PHE A 57 7.67 10.94 6.58
C PHE A 57 8.78 11.87 6.09
N VAL A 58 8.72 13.17 6.40
CA VAL A 58 9.75 14.15 5.99
C VAL A 58 10.84 14.29 7.04
N CYS A 59 10.48 14.38 8.33
CA CYS A 59 11.43 14.70 9.39
C CYS A 59 11.62 13.60 10.44
N SER A 60 10.93 12.47 10.32
CA SER A 60 10.99 11.30 11.21
C SER A 60 10.66 11.58 12.68
N LYS A 61 9.99 12.70 12.97
CA LYS A 61 9.54 13.08 14.33
C LYS A 61 8.04 12.84 14.49
N GLY A 62 7.62 12.49 15.69
CA GLY A 62 6.21 12.53 16.10
C GLY A 62 5.73 13.95 16.35
N GLY A 63 4.44 14.11 16.68
CA GLY A 63 3.81 15.40 16.93
C GLY A 63 2.37 15.44 16.42
N GLN A 64 1.88 16.63 16.08
CA GLN A 64 0.59 16.81 15.43
C GLN A 64 0.69 16.50 13.95
N LEU A 65 0.27 15.30 13.57
CA LEU A 65 0.43 14.80 12.22
C LEU A 65 -0.89 14.84 11.44
N LEU A 66 -0.76 15.18 10.16
CA LEU A 66 -1.78 15.02 9.14
C LEU A 66 -1.68 13.60 8.57
N CYS A 67 -2.73 12.81 8.75
CA CYS A 67 -2.81 11.41 8.35
C CYS A 67 -3.42 11.28 6.95
N CYS A 68 -2.80 10.48 6.08
CA CYS A 68 -3.39 10.13 4.79
C CYS A 68 -4.52 9.11 4.98
N GLU A 69 -5.64 9.30 4.28
CA GLU A 69 -6.82 8.42 4.35
C GLU A 69 -6.67 7.10 3.56
N SER A 70 -5.67 6.98 2.68
CA SER A 70 -5.52 5.80 1.80
C SER A 70 -4.22 5.03 1.97
N CYS A 71 -3.26 5.53 2.75
CA CYS A 71 -2.03 4.82 3.08
C CYS A 71 -1.56 5.19 4.49
N PRO A 72 -0.56 4.48 5.05
CA PRO A 72 -0.09 4.77 6.39
C PRO A 72 0.68 6.07 6.58
N ALA A 73 1.01 6.79 5.51
CA ALA A 73 1.85 7.97 5.60
C ALA A 73 1.21 9.08 6.43
N ALA A 74 2.04 9.77 7.22
CA ALA A 74 1.67 10.91 8.02
C ALA A 74 2.74 12.02 7.90
N PHE A 75 2.32 13.27 8.01
CA PHE A 75 3.17 14.43 7.75
C PHE A 75 2.84 15.58 8.69
N HIS A 76 3.81 16.41 9.05
CA HIS A 76 3.47 17.72 9.61
C HIS A 76 2.98 18.65 8.48
N PRO A 77 1.94 19.48 8.69
CA PRO A 77 1.53 20.50 7.73
C PRO A 77 2.69 21.42 7.34
N ASP A 78 3.50 21.83 8.33
CA ASP A 78 4.70 22.66 8.12
C ASP A 78 5.75 21.98 7.24
N CYS A 79 5.96 20.67 7.41
CA CYS A 79 6.89 19.90 6.57
C CYS A 79 6.43 19.82 5.11
N LEU A 80 5.14 20.01 4.85
CA LEU A 80 4.57 20.07 3.51
C LEU A 80 4.37 21.51 3.00
N ASN A 81 4.64 22.51 3.83
CA ASN A 81 4.35 23.91 3.57
C ASN A 81 2.87 24.15 3.19
N ILE A 82 1.96 23.55 3.96
CA ILE A 82 0.51 23.71 3.80
C ILE A 82 -0.14 24.11 5.12
N ALA A 83 -1.31 24.76 5.03
CA ALA A 83 -2.20 24.92 6.18
C ALA A 83 -2.86 23.58 6.54
N MET A 84 -3.30 23.44 7.80
CA MET A 84 -4.09 22.29 8.22
C MET A 84 -5.39 22.24 7.40
N PRO A 85 -5.64 21.18 6.62
CA PRO A 85 -6.84 21.08 5.82
C PRO A 85 -8.05 20.71 6.68
N ASP A 86 -9.23 21.18 6.27
CA ASP A 86 -10.50 20.72 6.81
C ASP A 86 -10.94 19.42 6.13
N GLY A 87 -11.30 18.41 6.91
CA GLY A 87 -11.81 17.13 6.42
C GLY A 87 -10.74 16.16 5.92
N SER A 88 -11.12 15.29 4.97
CA SER A 88 -10.26 14.20 4.48
C SER A 88 -9.04 14.70 3.71
N TRP A 89 -7.88 14.10 3.96
CA TRP A 89 -6.63 14.45 3.29
C TRP A 89 -5.91 13.24 2.70
N PHE A 90 -5.27 13.46 1.54
CA PHE A 90 -4.51 12.45 0.82
C PHE A 90 -3.10 12.98 0.53
N CYS A 91 -2.09 12.15 0.82
CA CYS A 91 -0.70 12.52 0.53
C CYS A 91 -0.45 12.65 -0.98
N ASN A 92 0.64 13.32 -1.35
CA ASN A 92 1.00 13.58 -2.75
C ASN A 92 1.06 12.29 -3.59
N ASP A 93 1.57 11.20 -3.03
CA ASP A 93 1.63 9.90 -3.70
C ASP A 93 0.24 9.34 -4.00
N CYS A 94 -0.67 9.39 -3.03
CA CYS A 94 -2.02 8.90 -3.22
C CYS A 94 -2.82 9.79 -4.18
N ARG A 95 -2.63 11.12 -4.14
CA ARG A 95 -3.20 12.06 -5.11
C ARG A 95 -2.69 11.84 -6.53
N ALA A 96 -1.42 11.46 -6.67
CA ALA A 96 -0.81 11.09 -7.95
C ALA A 96 -1.22 9.68 -8.42
N GLY A 97 -2.07 8.97 -7.67
CA GLY A 97 -2.53 7.63 -8.01
C GLY A 97 -1.46 6.55 -7.85
N LYS A 98 -0.39 6.81 -7.08
CA LYS A 98 0.58 5.76 -6.74
C LYS A 98 -0.09 4.70 -5.87
N LYS A 99 0.15 3.45 -6.24
CA LYS A 99 -0.39 2.26 -5.58
C LYS A 99 0.74 1.24 -5.43
N PRO A 100 0.70 0.38 -4.40
CA PRO A 100 1.62 -0.74 -4.30
C PRO A 100 1.52 -1.63 -5.55
N LYS A 101 2.65 -2.15 -6.01
CA LYS A 101 2.76 -3.01 -7.20
C LYS A 101 3.41 -4.34 -6.83
N TYR A 102 3.21 -5.34 -7.67
CA TYR A 102 3.92 -6.60 -7.52
C TYR A 102 5.43 -6.38 -7.66
N ARG A 103 6.22 -7.07 -6.83
CA ARG A 103 7.67 -6.93 -6.63
C ARG A 103 8.13 -5.68 -5.88
N ASP A 104 7.20 -4.82 -5.42
CA ASP A 104 7.59 -3.74 -4.53
C ASP A 104 8.08 -4.30 -3.19
N ILE A 105 9.17 -3.72 -2.69
CA ILE A 105 9.64 -3.91 -1.32
C ILE A 105 8.94 -2.88 -0.42
N ILE A 106 8.30 -3.35 0.64
CA ILE A 106 7.42 -2.55 1.48
C ILE A 106 7.61 -2.85 2.96
N TRP A 107 7.24 -1.89 3.79
CA TRP A 107 7.00 -2.09 5.21
C TRP A 107 5.54 -2.49 5.44
N VAL A 108 5.30 -3.51 6.25
CA VAL A 108 3.95 -4.02 6.56
C VAL A 108 3.66 -3.88 8.05
N LYS A 109 2.44 -3.45 8.40
CA LYS A 109 1.96 -3.41 9.79
C LYS A 109 0.91 -4.49 10.08
N LEU A 110 1.28 -5.43 10.95
CA LEU A 110 0.39 -6.47 11.47
C LEU A 110 0.20 -6.33 12.98
N GLY A 111 -1.06 -6.27 13.43
CA GLY A 111 -1.41 -6.18 14.85
C GLY A 111 -0.54 -5.18 15.62
N ASN A 112 0.04 -5.62 16.73
CA ASN A 112 0.95 -4.85 17.57
C ASN A 112 2.44 -5.07 17.25
N TYR A 113 2.76 -5.87 16.25
CA TYR A 113 4.15 -6.10 15.85
C TYR A 113 4.79 -4.82 15.28
N ARG A 114 6.13 -4.75 15.34
CA ARG A 114 6.90 -3.72 14.65
C ARG A 114 6.63 -3.80 13.14
N TRP A 115 6.87 -2.70 12.43
CA TRP A 115 6.88 -2.73 10.97
C TRP A 115 7.92 -3.72 10.48
N TRP A 116 7.55 -4.57 9.53
CA TRP A 116 8.45 -5.62 9.03
C TRP A 116 8.58 -5.53 7.50
N PRO A 117 9.78 -5.74 6.94
CA PRO A 117 10.00 -5.64 5.51
C PRO A 117 9.46 -6.89 4.80
N ALA A 118 8.80 -6.68 3.67
CA ALA A 118 8.24 -7.73 2.84
C ALA A 118 8.30 -7.37 1.35
N GLU A 119 8.20 -8.37 0.49
CA GLU A 119 7.99 -8.21 -0.95
C GLU A 119 6.54 -8.53 -1.32
N ILE A 120 5.93 -7.74 -2.20
CA ILE A 120 4.60 -8.04 -2.74
C ILE A 120 4.72 -9.09 -3.84
N HIS A 121 4.15 -10.29 -3.65
CA HIS A 121 4.16 -11.34 -4.65
C HIS A 121 2.89 -11.33 -5.51
N HIS A 122 2.98 -11.79 -6.75
CA HIS A 122 1.80 -12.03 -7.57
C HIS A 122 1.09 -13.31 -7.11
N PRO A 123 -0.25 -13.36 -6.99
CA PRO A 123 -0.98 -14.56 -6.53
C PRO A 123 -0.72 -15.84 -7.35
N ARG A 124 -0.27 -15.71 -8.60
CA ARG A 124 0.13 -16.85 -9.46
C ARG A 124 1.51 -17.43 -9.13
N ASN A 125 2.31 -16.74 -8.33
CA ASN A 125 3.72 -17.06 -8.06
C ASN A 125 3.94 -17.46 -6.59
N ILE A 126 2.88 -17.71 -5.82
CA ILE A 126 2.95 -18.12 -4.41
C ILE A 126 2.49 -19.59 -4.26
N PRO A 127 2.82 -20.26 -3.15
CA PRO A 127 2.35 -21.62 -2.88
C PRO A 127 0.81 -21.73 -2.91
N THR A 128 0.29 -22.83 -3.46
CA THR A 128 -1.15 -23.04 -3.68
C THR A 128 -1.98 -22.97 -2.40
N ASN A 129 -1.44 -23.45 -1.28
CA ASN A 129 -2.09 -23.35 0.03
C ASN A 129 -2.28 -21.89 0.48
N ILE A 130 -1.39 -20.97 0.09
CA ILE A 130 -1.52 -19.53 0.36
C ILE A 130 -2.47 -18.87 -0.63
N GLN A 131 -2.43 -19.28 -1.90
CA GLN A 131 -3.33 -18.79 -2.94
C GLN A 131 -4.80 -19.09 -2.63
N HIS A 132 -5.09 -20.24 -2.02
CA HIS A 132 -6.44 -20.64 -1.64
C HIS A 132 -6.93 -20.02 -0.33
N LEU A 133 -6.11 -19.25 0.39
CA LEU A 133 -6.58 -18.49 1.54
C LEU A 133 -7.60 -17.44 1.06
N ARG A 134 -8.66 -17.27 1.85
CA ARG A 134 -9.69 -16.28 1.55
C ARG A 134 -9.09 -14.88 1.59
N HIS A 135 -9.29 -14.13 0.51
CA HIS A 135 -8.88 -12.74 0.35
C HIS A 135 -9.91 -11.99 -0.50
N GLU A 136 -9.86 -10.67 -0.45
CA GLU A 136 -10.77 -9.77 -1.13
C GLU A 136 -10.06 -8.92 -2.19
N ILE A 137 -10.85 -8.31 -3.08
CA ILE A 137 -10.36 -7.33 -4.06
C ILE A 137 -9.62 -6.21 -3.31
N GLY A 138 -8.40 -5.91 -3.73
CA GLY A 138 -7.53 -4.93 -3.09
C GLY A 138 -6.54 -5.50 -2.08
N GLU A 139 -6.68 -6.79 -1.74
CA GLU A 139 -5.67 -7.51 -0.97
C GLU A 139 -4.62 -8.15 -1.88
N PHE A 140 -3.39 -8.23 -1.40
CA PHE A 140 -2.27 -8.85 -2.09
C PHE A 140 -1.39 -9.62 -1.10
N PRO A 141 -0.75 -10.71 -1.57
CA PRO A 141 0.12 -11.52 -0.73
C PRO A 141 1.48 -10.83 -0.60
N VAL A 142 1.98 -10.78 0.63
CA VAL A 142 3.32 -10.29 0.95
C VAL A 142 4.16 -11.44 1.49
N PHE A 143 5.44 -11.48 1.12
CA PHE A 143 6.42 -12.45 1.59
C PHE A 143 7.44 -11.77 2.50
N PHE A 144 7.57 -12.22 3.74
CA PHE A 144 8.45 -11.59 4.72
C PHE A 144 9.89 -12.12 4.63
N PHE A 145 10.87 -11.21 4.53
CA PHE A 145 12.28 -11.61 4.31
C PHE A 145 12.90 -12.42 5.45
N GLY A 146 12.44 -12.25 6.69
CA GLY A 146 12.98 -12.93 7.87
C GLY A 146 12.30 -14.28 8.14
N SER A 147 11.00 -14.25 8.42
CA SER A 147 10.18 -15.42 8.77
C SER A 147 9.86 -16.35 7.60
N LYS A 148 10.03 -15.87 6.35
CA LYS A 148 9.74 -16.61 5.11
C LYS A 148 8.28 -17.11 5.04
N ASP A 149 7.37 -16.40 5.68
CA ASP A 149 5.93 -16.65 5.64
C ASP A 149 5.20 -15.64 4.75
N TYR A 150 3.97 -16.01 4.41
CA TYR A 150 3.07 -15.19 3.59
C TYR A 150 1.93 -14.63 4.42
N PHE A 151 1.48 -13.43 4.04
CA PHE A 151 0.27 -12.83 4.59
C PHE A 151 -0.48 -12.05 3.51
N TRP A 152 -1.81 -12.08 3.56
CA TRP A 152 -2.65 -11.25 2.69
C TRP A 152 -2.96 -9.93 3.39
N THR A 153 -2.59 -8.80 2.76
CA THR A 153 -2.79 -7.46 3.32
C THR A 153 -3.27 -6.50 2.24
N HIS A 154 -3.51 -5.25 2.61
CA HIS A 154 -3.99 -4.20 1.71
C HIS A 154 -3.17 -2.92 1.83
N GLN A 155 -3.38 -1.99 0.89
CA GLN A 155 -2.65 -0.72 0.79
C GLN A 155 -2.62 0.09 2.10
N GLY A 156 -3.69 0.06 2.89
CA GLY A 156 -3.82 0.83 4.13
C GLY A 156 -2.92 0.36 5.27
N ARG A 157 -2.14 -0.71 5.07
CA ARG A 157 -1.21 -1.29 6.06
C ARG A 157 0.22 -1.38 5.57
N VAL A 158 0.50 -0.81 4.40
CA VAL A 158 1.82 -0.89 3.78
C VAL A 158 2.29 0.47 3.27
N PHE A 159 3.59 0.69 3.31
CA PHE A 159 4.22 1.81 2.62
C PHE A 159 5.55 1.38 2.00
N PRO A 160 6.04 2.07 0.95
CA PRO A 160 7.28 1.70 0.27
C PRO A 160 8.47 1.61 1.23
N TYR A 161 9.33 0.63 1.02
CA TYR A 161 10.65 0.64 1.62
C TYR A 161 11.47 1.78 1.01
N MET A 162 11.98 2.69 1.83
CA MET A 162 12.85 3.76 1.38
C MET A 162 14.30 3.34 1.66
N GLU A 163 15.08 3.07 0.62
CA GLU A 163 16.53 3.02 0.73
C GLU A 163 17.03 4.44 1.08
N GLU A 164 17.86 4.55 2.11
CA GLU A 164 18.45 5.82 2.55
C GLU A 164 19.37 6.39 1.46
N THR A 165 18.79 7.00 0.43
CA THR A 165 19.53 7.75 -0.59
C THR A 165 19.91 9.11 0.01
N GLY A 166 20.94 9.09 0.86
CA GLY A 166 22.00 10.11 0.97
C GLY A 166 21.67 11.58 1.23
N ALA A 167 20.41 12.00 1.42
CA ALA A 167 20.07 13.40 1.66
C ALA A 167 18.76 13.58 2.42
N ALA A 168 18.78 13.25 3.73
CA ALA A 168 18.19 14.02 4.83
C ALA A 168 18.05 13.15 6.10
N GLY A 169 18.97 13.33 7.04
CA GLY A 169 18.65 13.36 8.47
C GLY A 169 18.11 12.09 9.16
N SER A 170 19.02 11.17 9.49
CA SER A 170 19.27 10.66 10.86
C SER A 170 18.06 10.35 11.76
N ARG A 171 17.72 9.06 11.92
CA ARG A 171 17.90 8.27 13.18
C ARG A 171 17.11 6.96 13.16
N ARG A 172 17.83 5.92 13.59
CA ARG A 172 17.44 4.55 13.96
C ARG A 172 15.94 4.39 14.28
N MET A 173 15.31 3.44 13.60
CA MET A 173 14.17 2.70 14.12
C MET A 173 14.61 2.00 15.43
N GLY A 174 14.44 2.68 16.57
CA GLY A 174 14.63 2.13 17.92
C GLY A 174 13.34 1.51 18.45
#